data_AF-X1KUD6-F1
#
_entry.id   AF-X1KUD6-F1
#
_cell.length_a   1.000
_cell.length_b   1.000
_cell.length_c   1.000
_cell.angle_alpha   90.00
_cell.angle_beta   90.00
_cell.angle_gamma   90.00
#
_symmetry.space_group_name_H-M   'P 1'
#
loop_
_entity.id
_entity.type
_entity.pdbx_description
1 polymer ?
#
loop_
_entity_poly.entity_id
_entity_poly.type
_entity_poly.pdbx_seq_one_letter_code
_entity_poly.pdbx_strand_id
1 'polypeptide(L)'
;ERSMLNLPEKLAKLEKKDEIIKVGIVGVGQMGAGVATVISRMKGMDVLALADIIKEKAINIFEEIGVLRKDIFCSSDDPDECSRALEKGMRVATNKAQVIPLLPSLNAIVEATGIPRVGAEVAFKAIKNKKNIIMMNIETDVTVGCILAELAKNAGVVYSVGAGDEPGAIKELYDFAKSLGFKIVAAGKGKNNPLDKEATPENLKNIALKKGVNPKMLTEFVDGSKTMIEMTAVANATGLVPDVRGMHGPRCELSKLTSIFALKEKGGILNEEGVVDYTLGRIAPGVFVVVTTENKRLRKDLEYLRMGKGPNYLLYRPYHLASIEVPLSIA
;
A
#
# COMPACT_ATOMS: atom_id res chain seq x y z
N GLU A 1 -11.47 18.06 -1.84
CA GLU A 1 -11.65 17.12 -2.97
C GLU A 1 -10.53 16.08 -2.95
N ARG A 2 -10.85 14.79 -2.72
CA ARG A 2 -9.87 13.67 -2.64
C ARG A 2 -9.65 12.98 -3.99
N SER A 3 -9.59 13.73 -5.09
CA SER A 3 -9.43 13.17 -6.44
C SER A 3 -7.99 13.28 -6.91
N MET A 4 -7.44 12.17 -7.44
CA MET A 4 -6.15 12.13 -8.14
C MET A 4 -6.14 12.94 -9.45
N LEU A 5 -7.31 13.34 -9.95
CA LEU A 5 -7.38 14.22 -11.12
C LEU A 5 -6.70 15.56 -10.80
N ASN A 6 -5.84 15.97 -11.73
CA ASN A 6 -5.05 17.20 -11.67
C ASN A 6 -4.09 17.26 -10.46
N LEU A 7 -3.65 16.11 -9.93
CA LEU A 7 -2.71 16.05 -8.83
C LEU A 7 -1.39 16.80 -9.12
N PRO A 8 -0.77 16.68 -10.32
CA PRO A 8 0.44 17.44 -10.64
C PRO A 8 0.25 18.97 -10.49
N GLU A 9 -0.87 19.50 -10.96
CA GLU A 9 -1.20 20.93 -10.85
C GLU A 9 -1.47 21.35 -9.42
N LYS A 10 -2.15 20.51 -8.63
CA LYS A 10 -2.40 20.76 -7.19
C LYS A 10 -1.09 20.83 -6.42
N LEU A 11 -0.18 19.89 -6.64
CA LEU A 11 1.14 19.86 -6.00
C LEU A 11 2.01 21.05 -6.42
N ALA A 12 2.02 21.40 -7.71
CA ALA A 12 2.72 22.59 -8.19
C ALA A 12 2.14 23.88 -7.58
N LYS A 13 0.83 23.92 -7.29
CA LYS A 13 0.19 25.07 -6.63
C LYS A 13 0.55 25.17 -5.15
N LEU A 14 0.70 24.05 -4.43
CA LEU A 14 1.19 24.04 -3.05
C LEU A 14 2.61 24.57 -2.96
N GLU A 15 3.50 24.09 -3.84
CA GLU A 15 4.90 24.54 -3.90
C GLU A 15 5.01 26.04 -4.17
N LYS A 16 4.24 26.59 -5.13
CA LYS A 16 4.21 28.03 -5.42
C LYS A 16 3.76 28.91 -4.25
N LYS A 17 3.11 28.33 -3.25
CA LYS A 17 2.64 29.01 -2.04
C LYS A 17 3.53 28.76 -0.83
N ASP A 18 4.64 28.04 -0.98
CA ASP A 18 5.49 27.55 0.11
C ASP A 18 4.72 26.68 1.14
N GLU A 19 3.63 26.04 0.71
CA GLU A 19 2.78 25.14 1.50
C GLU A 19 3.12 23.66 1.24
N ILE A 20 4.42 23.34 1.17
CA ILE A 20 4.88 21.97 0.88
C ILE A 20 4.48 20.96 1.98
N ILE A 21 4.15 19.73 1.57
CA ILE A 21 3.86 18.63 2.48
C ILE A 21 5.18 18.09 3.04
N LYS A 22 5.38 18.23 4.34
CA LYS A 22 6.60 17.82 5.05
C LYS A 22 6.45 16.40 5.55
N VAL A 23 7.28 15.49 5.05
CA VAL A 23 7.15 14.04 5.26
C VAL A 23 8.25 13.52 6.19
N GLY A 24 7.85 12.68 7.14
CA GLY A 24 8.76 11.82 7.90
C GLY A 24 8.58 10.36 7.51
N ILE A 25 9.66 9.61 7.35
CA ILE A 25 9.60 8.19 6.97
C ILE A 25 10.28 7.35 8.05
N VAL A 26 9.56 6.34 8.54
CA VAL A 26 10.08 5.37 9.51
C VAL A 26 10.35 4.04 8.81
N GLY A 27 11.62 3.65 8.82
CA GLY A 27 12.17 2.51 8.08
C GLY A 27 12.62 2.93 6.69
N VAL A 28 13.94 2.97 6.45
CA VAL A 28 14.52 3.26 5.13
C VAL A 28 15.29 2.07 4.57
N GLY A 29 14.69 0.88 4.73
CA GLY A 29 15.01 -0.26 3.87
C GLY A 29 14.58 0.00 2.42
N GLN A 30 14.46 -1.07 1.63
CA GLN A 30 14.14 -0.96 0.20
C GLN A 30 12.88 -0.11 -0.09
N MET A 31 11.80 -0.33 0.67
CA MET A 31 10.52 0.35 0.41
C MET A 31 10.55 1.83 0.81
N GLY A 32 10.93 2.16 2.05
CA GLY A 32 10.95 3.55 2.52
C GLY A 32 11.99 4.42 1.81
N ALA A 33 13.15 3.86 1.43
CA ALA A 33 14.11 4.55 0.58
C ALA A 33 13.51 4.87 -0.80
N GLY A 34 12.75 3.93 -1.39
CA GLY A 34 12.03 4.15 -2.64
C GLY A 34 11.03 5.31 -2.54
N VAL A 35 10.28 5.40 -1.44
CA VAL A 35 9.36 6.53 -1.20
C VAL A 35 10.13 7.85 -1.14
N ALA A 36 11.23 7.92 -0.39
CA ALA A 36 12.05 9.13 -0.28
C ALA A 36 12.59 9.60 -1.63
N THR A 37 13.09 8.67 -2.44
CA THR A 37 13.63 8.93 -3.78
C THR A 37 12.58 9.43 -4.77
N VAL A 38 11.33 8.98 -4.65
CA VAL A 38 10.25 9.50 -5.51
C VAL A 38 9.83 10.89 -5.05
N ILE A 39 9.67 11.11 -3.74
CA ILE A 39 9.29 12.43 -3.20
C ILE A 39 10.31 13.50 -3.61
N SER A 40 11.62 13.21 -3.60
CA SER A 40 12.66 14.18 -3.99
C SER A 40 12.58 14.64 -5.46
N ARG A 41 11.77 13.96 -6.28
CA ARG A 41 11.51 14.31 -7.69
C ARG A 41 10.12 14.91 -7.91
N MET A 42 9.27 14.94 -6.88
CA MET A 42 7.92 15.49 -6.95
C MET A 42 7.89 16.93 -6.44
N LYS A 43 6.97 17.72 -6.98
CA LYS A 43 6.69 19.07 -6.48
C LYS A 43 5.80 19.01 -5.25
N GLY A 44 5.88 20.04 -4.41
CA GLY A 44 4.91 20.25 -3.34
C GLY A 44 5.04 19.31 -2.14
N MET A 45 6.10 18.49 -2.10
CA MET A 45 6.40 17.56 -1.00
C MET A 45 7.90 17.54 -0.73
N ASP A 46 8.28 17.25 0.51
CA ASP A 46 9.70 17.16 0.89
C ASP A 46 9.90 16.20 2.06
N VAL A 47 11.00 15.45 2.03
CA VAL A 47 11.37 14.53 3.09
C VAL A 47 12.25 15.27 4.09
N LEU A 48 11.73 15.49 5.30
CA LEU A 48 12.44 16.23 6.33
C LEU A 48 13.14 15.33 7.35
N ALA A 49 12.59 14.15 7.60
CA ALA A 49 13.08 13.26 8.65
C ALA A 49 13.02 11.79 8.24
N LEU A 50 14.10 11.06 8.49
CA LEU A 50 14.22 9.63 8.23
C LEU A 50 14.64 8.91 9.51
N ALA A 51 13.99 7.79 9.81
CA ALA A 51 14.37 6.93 10.91
C ALA A 51 14.71 5.52 10.42
N ASP A 52 15.83 4.96 10.87
CA ASP A 52 16.17 3.56 10.69
C ASP A 52 17.05 3.07 11.84
N ILE A 53 16.87 1.83 12.27
CA ILE A 53 17.69 1.23 13.34
C ILE A 53 19.19 1.39 13.10
N ILE A 54 19.61 1.44 11.83
CA ILE A 54 20.95 1.81 11.40
C ILE A 54 20.90 3.25 10.89
N LYS A 55 21.24 4.20 11.77
CA LYS A 55 21.18 5.66 11.50
C LYS A 55 21.87 6.04 10.18
N GLU A 56 23.01 5.41 9.87
CA GLU A 56 23.77 5.68 8.65
C GLU A 56 22.98 5.41 7.37
N LYS A 57 22.03 4.45 7.36
CA LYS A 57 21.16 4.23 6.20
C LYS A 57 20.29 5.44 5.91
N ALA A 58 19.69 6.03 6.95
CA ALA A 58 18.89 7.24 6.81
C ALA A 58 19.73 8.40 6.26
N ILE A 59 20.99 8.50 6.69
CA ILE A 59 21.88 9.55 6.19
C ILE A 59 22.28 9.32 4.73
N ASN A 60 22.63 8.08 4.36
CA ASN A 60 22.97 7.74 2.98
C ASN A 60 21.79 8.03 2.02
N ILE A 61 20.55 7.71 2.42
CA ILE A 61 19.38 8.04 1.59
C ILE A 61 19.23 9.55 1.40
N PHE A 62 19.47 10.36 2.43
CA PHE A 62 19.47 11.82 2.29
C PHE A 62 20.56 12.29 1.30
N GLU A 63 21.76 11.73 1.37
CA GLU A 63 22.84 12.04 0.43
C GLU A 63 22.50 11.61 -1.01
N GLU A 64 21.90 10.43 -1.19
CA GLU A 64 21.43 9.92 -2.48
C GLU A 64 20.37 10.83 -3.13
N ILE A 65 19.52 11.46 -2.32
CA ILE A 65 18.52 12.44 -2.82
C ILE A 65 19.04 13.89 -2.84
N GLY A 66 20.35 14.09 -2.63
CA GLY A 66 21.03 15.37 -2.87
C GLY A 66 21.19 16.28 -1.65
N VAL A 67 20.93 15.81 -0.43
CA VAL A 67 21.17 16.58 0.81
C VAL A 67 22.62 16.41 1.23
N LEU A 68 23.32 17.53 1.48
CA LEU A 68 24.72 17.47 1.93
C LEU A 68 24.80 16.97 3.37
N ARG A 69 25.80 16.15 3.70
CA ARG A 69 26.02 15.59 5.06
C ARG A 69 25.97 16.64 6.17
N LYS A 70 26.54 17.82 5.93
CA LYS A 70 26.58 18.95 6.89
C LYS A 70 25.19 19.51 7.22
N ASP A 71 24.21 19.31 6.34
CA ASP A 71 22.83 19.76 6.47
C ASP A 71 21.93 18.67 7.07
N ILE A 72 22.53 17.57 7.58
CA ILE A 72 21.84 16.44 8.21
C ILE A 72 22.18 16.39 9.70
N PHE A 73 21.18 16.66 10.54
CA PHE A 73 21.26 16.49 11.97
C PHE A 73 21.09 15.02 12.36
N CYS A 74 22.09 14.46 13.03
CA CYS A 74 22.12 13.07 13.46
C CYS A 74 22.76 12.85 14.85
N SER A 75 23.11 13.94 15.55
CA SER A 75 23.88 13.92 16.79
C SER A 75 23.08 13.52 18.03
N SER A 76 21.75 13.55 17.95
CA SER A 76 20.85 13.24 19.07
C SER A 76 19.55 12.63 18.55
N ASP A 77 18.87 11.92 19.44
CA ASP A 77 17.53 11.35 19.21
C ASP A 77 16.50 12.02 20.15
N ASP A 78 16.85 13.16 20.76
CA ASP A 78 15.93 14.01 21.51
C ASP A 78 14.99 14.78 20.55
N PRO A 79 13.65 14.67 20.70
CA PRO A 79 12.70 15.31 19.80
C PRO A 79 12.82 16.84 19.73
N ASP A 80 13.17 17.50 20.83
CA ASP A 80 13.27 18.97 20.86
C ASP A 80 14.51 19.44 20.11
N GLU A 81 15.63 18.73 20.24
CA GLU A 81 16.83 18.97 19.43
C GLU A 81 16.59 18.71 17.95
N CYS A 82 15.91 17.61 17.61
CA CYS A 82 15.52 17.32 16.24
C CYS A 82 14.60 18.41 15.66
N SER A 83 13.62 18.91 16.43
CA SER A 83 12.75 20.01 16.00
C SER A 83 13.53 21.28 15.70
N ARG A 84 14.45 21.67 16.60
CA ARG A 84 15.34 22.83 16.41
C ARG A 84 16.23 22.70 15.17
N ALA A 85 16.66 21.49 14.82
CA ALA A 85 17.41 21.26 13.60
C ALA A 85 16.56 21.48 12.34
N LEU A 86 15.31 20.98 12.33
CA LEU A 86 14.38 21.20 11.22
C LEU A 86 14.02 22.68 11.03
N GLU A 87 13.87 23.43 12.13
CA GLU A 87 13.64 24.88 12.10
C GLU A 87 14.81 25.66 11.47
N LYS A 88 16.03 25.12 11.58
CA LYS A 88 17.24 25.68 10.93
C LYS A 88 17.40 25.24 9.46
N GLY A 89 16.40 24.55 8.90
CA GLY A 89 16.44 24.05 7.52
C GLY A 89 17.24 22.76 7.33
N MET A 90 17.70 22.11 8.41
CA MET A 90 18.40 20.83 8.33
C MET A 90 17.41 19.68 8.09
N ARG A 91 17.95 18.51 7.73
CA ARG A 91 17.23 17.23 7.77
C ARG A 91 17.54 16.48 9.06
N VAL A 92 16.65 15.59 9.49
CA VAL A 92 16.85 14.77 10.69
C VAL A 92 17.01 13.30 10.32
N ALA A 93 18.14 12.69 10.70
CA ALA A 93 18.35 11.25 10.63
C ALA A 93 18.50 10.68 12.05
N THR A 94 17.60 9.77 12.43
CA THR A 94 17.54 9.19 13.79
C THR A 94 17.54 7.67 13.74
N ASN A 95 17.96 7.01 14.84
CA ASN A 95 17.76 5.56 15.00
C ASN A 95 16.52 5.19 15.81
N LYS A 96 15.69 6.17 16.16
CA LYS A 96 14.47 5.98 16.95
C LYS A 96 13.24 6.31 16.11
N ALA A 97 12.52 5.28 15.69
CA ALA A 97 11.23 5.39 15.00
C ALA A 97 10.24 6.34 15.71
N GLN A 98 10.27 6.32 17.04
CA GLN A 98 9.36 7.02 17.93
C GLN A 98 9.58 8.53 17.97
N VAL A 99 10.71 9.03 17.48
CA VAL A 99 11.02 10.47 17.40
C VAL A 99 10.24 11.12 16.27
N ILE A 100 10.13 10.46 15.11
CA ILE A 100 9.52 11.02 13.90
C ILE A 100 8.10 11.55 14.15
N PRO A 101 7.17 10.81 14.79
CA PRO A 101 5.83 11.31 15.11
C PRO A 101 5.76 12.54 16.02
N LEU A 102 6.84 12.83 16.76
CA LEU A 102 6.89 13.92 17.73
C LEU A 102 7.37 15.23 17.11
N LEU A 103 7.90 15.21 15.88
CA LEU A 103 8.44 16.39 15.22
C LEU A 103 7.30 17.31 14.74
N PRO A 104 7.14 18.52 15.31
CA PRO A 104 5.98 19.37 15.05
C PRO A 104 5.86 19.83 13.59
N SER A 105 6.98 19.99 12.89
CA SER A 105 7.02 20.47 11.51
C SER A 105 6.54 19.47 10.45
N LEU A 106 6.42 18.18 10.78
CA LEU A 106 5.95 17.15 9.84
C LEU A 106 4.43 17.20 9.69
N ASN A 107 3.93 16.93 8.49
CA ASN A 107 2.50 16.81 8.17
C ASN A 107 2.05 15.36 8.07
N ALA A 108 2.88 14.52 7.44
CA ALA A 108 2.57 13.12 7.14
C ALA A 108 3.73 12.21 7.57
N ILE A 109 3.38 11.07 8.19
CA ILE A 109 4.34 10.03 8.54
C ILE A 109 4.07 8.78 7.70
N VAL A 110 5.12 8.27 7.06
CA VAL A 110 5.11 7.00 6.34
C VAL A 110 5.73 5.94 7.23
N GLU A 111 5.01 4.85 7.47
CA GLU A 111 5.51 3.70 8.22
C GLU A 111 5.85 2.56 7.26
N ALA A 112 7.14 2.25 7.14
CA ALA A 112 7.71 1.35 6.14
C ALA A 112 8.71 0.35 6.74
N THR A 113 8.62 0.04 8.04
CA THR A 113 9.57 -0.88 8.71
C THR A 113 9.29 -2.35 8.40
N GLY A 114 8.05 -2.70 8.09
CA GLY A 114 7.60 -4.10 8.00
C GLY A 114 7.58 -4.83 9.35
N ILE A 115 7.60 -4.10 10.48
CA ILE A 115 7.55 -4.68 11.82
C ILE A 115 6.23 -4.26 12.50
N PRO A 116 5.25 -5.17 12.67
CA PRO A 116 3.89 -4.80 13.08
C PRO A 116 3.80 -3.98 14.38
N ARG A 117 4.62 -4.36 15.38
CA ARG A 117 4.66 -3.65 16.66
C ARG A 117 5.15 -2.20 16.50
N VAL A 118 6.19 -1.98 15.69
CA VAL A 118 6.70 -0.63 15.43
C VAL A 118 5.65 0.17 14.66
N GLY A 119 4.98 -0.47 13.70
CA GLY A 119 3.88 0.11 12.95
C GLY A 119 2.78 0.68 13.84
N ALA A 120 2.29 -0.15 14.76
CA ALA A 120 1.25 0.24 15.72
C ALA A 120 1.71 1.40 16.65
N GLU A 121 2.92 1.32 17.20
CA GLU A 121 3.48 2.36 18.10
C GLU A 121 3.62 3.71 17.39
N VAL A 122 4.16 3.70 16.16
CA VAL A 122 4.38 4.92 15.36
C VAL A 122 3.04 5.55 14.96
N ALA A 123 2.11 4.74 14.42
CA ALA A 123 0.80 5.22 14.02
C ALA A 123 0.03 5.84 15.20
N PHE A 124 0.01 5.15 16.35
CA PHE A 124 -0.66 5.66 17.55
C PHE A 124 -0.06 7.00 18.01
N LYS A 125 1.27 7.11 18.09
CA LYS A 125 1.94 8.35 18.49
C LYS A 125 1.66 9.48 17.51
N ALA A 126 1.66 9.19 16.23
CA ALA A 126 1.46 10.21 15.21
C ALA A 126 0.01 10.71 15.19
N ILE A 127 -0.97 9.82 15.35
CA ILE A 127 -2.39 10.19 15.55
C ILE A 127 -2.54 11.10 16.78
N LYS A 128 -1.92 10.71 17.91
CA LYS A 128 -1.93 11.51 19.14
C LYS A 128 -1.33 12.91 18.93
N ASN A 129 -0.30 13.02 18.09
CA ASN A 129 0.38 14.28 17.74
C ASN A 129 -0.21 14.95 16.48
N LYS A 130 -1.43 14.59 16.09
CA LYS A 130 -2.17 15.21 14.98
C LYS A 130 -1.42 15.17 13.64
N LYS A 131 -0.76 14.04 13.34
CA LYS A 131 -0.09 13.78 12.07
C LYS A 131 -0.88 12.78 11.23
N ASN A 132 -0.92 12.99 9.92
CA ASN A 132 -1.48 12.02 8.98
C ASN A 132 -0.57 10.80 8.87
N ILE A 133 -1.16 9.61 8.66
CA ILE A 133 -0.44 8.34 8.59
C ILE A 133 -0.71 7.59 7.32
N ILE A 134 0.39 7.22 6.67
CA ILE A 134 0.43 6.36 5.51
C ILE A 134 1.11 5.05 5.95
N MET A 135 0.30 4.01 6.10
CA MET A 135 0.70 2.69 6.54
C MET A 135 1.10 1.83 5.34
N MET A 136 2.37 1.43 5.23
CA MET A 136 2.81 0.45 4.23
C MET A 136 2.89 -0.98 4.80
N ASN A 137 2.85 -1.10 6.12
CA ASN A 137 2.93 -2.36 6.85
C ASN A 137 1.52 -2.95 7.01
N ILE A 138 1.09 -3.69 5.99
CA ILE A 138 -0.25 -4.27 5.90
C ILE A 138 -0.52 -5.24 7.06
N GLU A 139 0.52 -5.88 7.58
CA GLU A 139 0.44 -6.76 8.74
C GLU A 139 -0.03 -5.98 9.99
N THR A 140 0.40 -4.72 10.15
CA THR A 140 -0.12 -3.81 11.18
C THR A 140 -1.59 -3.49 10.91
N ASP A 141 -1.90 -3.13 9.67
CA ASP A 141 -3.23 -2.68 9.26
C ASP A 141 -4.30 -3.76 9.51
N VAL A 142 -4.06 -4.99 9.07
CA VAL A 142 -5.03 -6.07 9.26
C VAL A 142 -5.19 -6.51 10.72
N THR A 143 -4.24 -6.15 11.59
CA THR A 143 -4.27 -6.50 13.02
C THR A 143 -4.95 -5.41 13.86
N VAL A 144 -4.54 -4.15 13.69
CA VAL A 144 -4.98 -3.03 14.54
C VAL A 144 -5.44 -1.79 13.75
N GLY A 145 -5.44 -1.86 12.42
CA GLY A 145 -5.79 -0.75 11.53
C GLY A 145 -7.20 -0.21 11.76
N CYS A 146 -8.19 -1.06 12.05
CA CYS A 146 -9.56 -0.60 12.37
C CYS A 146 -9.60 0.35 13.58
N ILE A 147 -8.84 0.03 14.64
CA ILE A 147 -8.76 0.88 15.84
C ILE A 147 -7.97 2.15 15.52
N LEU A 148 -6.86 2.04 14.79
CA LEU A 148 -6.05 3.20 14.38
C LEU A 148 -6.85 4.16 13.49
N ALA A 149 -7.67 3.64 12.57
CA ALA A 149 -8.53 4.44 11.70
C ALA A 149 -9.59 5.22 12.49
N GLU A 150 -10.22 4.57 13.48
CA GLU A 150 -11.19 5.23 14.35
C GLU A 150 -10.52 6.29 15.25
N LEU A 151 -9.34 5.99 15.79
CA LEU A 151 -8.54 6.97 16.54
C LEU A 151 -8.13 8.16 15.66
N ALA A 152 -7.71 7.92 14.42
CA ALA A 152 -7.34 8.95 13.46
C ALA A 152 -8.53 9.86 13.13
N LYS A 153 -9.70 9.27 12.86
CA LYS A 153 -10.95 9.98 12.62
C LYS A 153 -11.32 10.87 13.81
N ASN A 154 -11.28 10.33 15.02
CA ASN A 154 -11.57 11.09 16.26
C ASN A 154 -10.53 12.19 16.53
N ALA A 155 -9.29 11.97 16.10
CA ALA A 155 -8.24 12.98 16.19
C ALA A 155 -8.30 14.04 15.07
N GLY A 156 -9.13 13.86 14.03
CA GLY A 156 -9.21 14.77 12.89
C GLY A 156 -8.03 14.64 11.91
N VAL A 157 -7.38 13.48 11.85
CA VAL A 157 -6.28 13.18 10.93
C VAL A 157 -6.62 12.01 10.02
N VAL A 158 -5.84 11.85 8.95
CA VAL A 158 -5.99 10.74 8.01
C VAL A 158 -5.12 9.56 8.46
N TYR A 159 -5.72 8.37 8.47
CA TYR A 159 -5.01 7.10 8.42
C TYR A 159 -5.37 6.43 7.11
N SER A 160 -4.36 6.01 6.34
CA SER A 160 -4.55 5.32 5.06
C SER A 160 -3.49 4.25 4.89
N VAL A 161 -3.89 3.12 4.31
CA VAL A 161 -2.93 2.23 3.65
C VAL A 161 -2.38 2.95 2.42
N GLY A 162 -1.08 2.80 2.17
CA GLY A 162 -0.42 3.42 1.01
C GLY A 162 -0.86 2.81 -0.33
N ALA A 163 -0.91 3.63 -1.38
CA ALA A 163 -1.09 3.18 -2.75
C ALA A 163 0.09 2.33 -3.25
N GLY A 164 -0.14 1.57 -4.31
CA GLY A 164 0.88 0.79 -5.03
C GLY A 164 1.05 -0.66 -4.59
N ASP A 165 0.60 -1.03 -3.39
CA ASP A 165 0.46 -2.44 -3.01
C ASP A 165 -0.88 -3.00 -3.54
N GLU A 166 -0.99 -4.32 -3.65
CA GLU A 166 -2.18 -4.95 -4.21
C GLU A 166 -3.50 -4.54 -3.52
N PRO A 167 -3.58 -4.42 -2.17
CA PRO A 167 -4.81 -3.96 -1.53
C PRO A 167 -5.26 -2.57 -1.98
N GLY A 168 -4.33 -1.61 -2.07
CA GLY A 168 -4.62 -0.26 -2.53
C GLY A 168 -5.03 -0.23 -4.01
N ALA A 169 -4.35 -1.01 -4.85
CA ALA A 169 -4.67 -1.14 -6.26
C ALA A 169 -6.06 -1.77 -6.49
N ILE A 170 -6.42 -2.79 -5.70
CA ILE A 170 -7.75 -3.40 -5.74
C ILE A 170 -8.81 -2.40 -5.31
N LYS A 171 -8.54 -1.62 -4.25
CA LYS A 171 -9.48 -0.62 -3.74
C LYS A 171 -9.82 0.44 -4.78
N GLU A 172 -8.86 0.84 -5.62
CA GLU A 172 -9.10 1.76 -6.74
C GLU A 172 -10.09 1.18 -7.76
N LEU A 173 -9.87 -0.07 -8.21
CA LEU A 173 -10.79 -0.75 -9.13
C LEU A 173 -12.17 -0.97 -8.49
N TYR A 174 -12.21 -1.31 -7.20
CA TYR A 174 -13.43 -1.49 -6.44
C TYR A 174 -14.24 -0.18 -6.37
N ASP A 175 -13.60 0.93 -6.01
CA ASP A 175 -14.27 2.24 -5.91
C ASP A 175 -14.77 2.73 -7.26
N PHE A 176 -14.00 2.52 -8.33
CA PHE A 176 -14.45 2.78 -9.69
C PHE A 176 -15.71 1.97 -10.03
N ALA A 177 -15.69 0.64 -9.80
CA ALA A 177 -16.82 -0.23 -10.09
C ALA A 177 -18.08 0.14 -9.29
N LYS A 178 -17.92 0.40 -7.98
CA LYS A 178 -19.01 0.79 -7.09
C LYS A 178 -19.59 2.16 -7.45
N SER A 179 -18.75 3.12 -7.86
CA SER A 179 -19.20 4.45 -8.30
C SER A 179 -20.07 4.40 -9.56
N LEU A 180 -19.83 3.41 -10.43
CA LEU A 180 -20.64 3.14 -11.62
C LEU A 180 -21.87 2.27 -11.35
N GLY A 181 -22.11 1.86 -10.10
CA GLY A 181 -23.25 1.04 -9.71
C GLY A 181 -23.15 -0.43 -10.10
N PHE A 182 -21.96 -0.93 -10.42
CA PHE A 182 -21.76 -2.36 -10.66
C PHE A 182 -21.84 -3.16 -9.36
N LYS A 183 -22.31 -4.41 -9.46
CA LYS A 183 -22.20 -5.39 -8.38
C LYS A 183 -20.84 -6.08 -8.47
N ILE A 184 -20.15 -6.19 -7.35
CA ILE A 184 -18.86 -6.89 -7.27
C ILE A 184 -19.12 -8.39 -7.12
N VAL A 185 -18.53 -9.21 -7.98
CA VAL A 185 -18.58 -10.67 -7.90
C VAL A 185 -17.38 -11.19 -7.12
N ALA A 186 -16.17 -10.77 -7.52
CA ALA A 186 -14.94 -11.11 -6.83
C ALA A 186 -13.90 -9.99 -7.02
N ALA A 187 -13.01 -9.80 -6.05
CA ALA A 187 -11.86 -8.90 -6.15
C ALA A 187 -10.60 -9.64 -5.68
N GLY A 188 -9.46 -9.40 -6.33
CA GLY A 188 -8.29 -10.20 -6.02
C GLY A 188 -7.02 -9.84 -6.77
N LYS A 189 -6.02 -10.70 -6.58
CA LYS A 189 -4.70 -10.59 -7.22
C LYS A 189 -4.24 -11.90 -7.86
N GLY A 190 -3.26 -11.79 -8.76
CA GLY A 190 -2.41 -12.93 -9.13
C GLY A 190 -1.29 -13.12 -8.11
N LYS A 191 -0.96 -14.37 -7.75
CA LYS A 191 0.22 -14.64 -6.93
C LYS A 191 1.49 -14.55 -7.78
N ASN A 192 2.48 -13.78 -7.31
CA ASN A 192 3.76 -13.55 -8.00
C ASN A 192 4.67 -14.79 -8.01
N ASN A 193 4.46 -15.71 -7.06
CA ASN A 193 5.28 -16.90 -6.84
C ASN A 193 4.43 -18.17 -6.88
N PRO A 194 5.00 -19.34 -7.23
CA PRO A 194 4.37 -20.61 -6.93
C PRO A 194 4.04 -20.73 -5.44
N LEU A 195 2.90 -21.33 -5.12
CA LEU A 195 2.48 -21.58 -3.74
C LEU A 195 3.15 -22.86 -3.23
N ASP A 196 3.90 -22.74 -2.14
CA ASP A 196 4.43 -23.87 -1.39
C ASP A 196 4.25 -23.60 0.10
N LYS A 197 3.23 -24.23 0.70
CA LYS A 197 2.84 -24.01 2.10
C LYS A 197 3.86 -24.54 3.11
N GLU A 198 4.76 -25.42 2.67
CA GLU A 198 5.82 -25.99 3.49
C GLU A 198 7.14 -25.21 3.37
N ALA A 199 7.12 -24.09 2.63
CA ALA A 199 8.27 -23.23 2.48
C ALA A 199 8.72 -22.67 3.84
N THR A 200 10.03 -22.73 4.08
CA THR A 200 10.65 -22.15 5.26
C THR A 200 11.79 -21.22 4.86
N PRO A 201 12.20 -20.29 5.74
CA PRO A 201 13.33 -19.41 5.47
C PRO A 201 14.64 -20.18 5.22
N GLU A 202 14.79 -21.37 5.81
CA GLU A 202 15.97 -22.22 5.61
C GLU A 202 15.99 -22.80 4.19
N ASN A 203 14.88 -23.41 3.75
CA ASN A 203 14.77 -24.01 2.42
C ASN A 203 14.90 -22.96 1.29
N LEU A 204 14.47 -21.73 1.54
CA LEU A 204 14.51 -20.64 0.55
C LEU A 204 15.76 -19.74 0.65
N LYS A 205 16.63 -19.96 1.64
CA LYS A 205 17.79 -19.10 1.94
C LYS A 205 18.66 -18.82 0.72
N ASN A 206 19.04 -19.87 -0.01
CA ASN A 206 19.91 -19.73 -1.19
C ASN A 206 19.25 -18.95 -2.33
N ILE A 207 17.93 -19.13 -2.53
CA ILE A 207 17.17 -18.42 -3.55
C ILE A 207 17.01 -16.94 -3.15
N ALA A 208 16.72 -16.68 -1.88
CA ALA A 208 16.57 -15.34 -1.33
C ALA A 208 17.86 -14.53 -1.45
N LEU A 209 18.99 -15.10 -1.06
CA LEU A 209 20.31 -14.45 -1.15
C LEU A 209 20.68 -14.12 -2.60
N LYS A 210 20.44 -15.04 -3.55
CA LYS A 210 20.66 -14.80 -4.99
C LYS A 210 19.80 -13.66 -5.54
N LYS A 211 18.60 -13.46 -4.98
CA LYS A 211 17.68 -12.38 -5.35
C LYS A 211 17.91 -11.09 -4.56
N GLY A 212 18.84 -11.07 -3.59
CA GLY A 212 19.08 -9.92 -2.74
C GLY A 212 17.95 -9.60 -1.76
N VAL A 213 17.09 -10.57 -1.43
CA VAL A 213 15.94 -10.37 -0.53
C VAL A 213 16.09 -11.15 0.77
N ASN A 214 15.37 -10.73 1.81
CA ASN A 214 15.36 -11.43 3.09
C ASN A 214 14.67 -12.81 2.95
N PRO A 215 15.26 -13.92 3.44
CA PRO A 215 14.64 -15.25 3.37
C PRO A 215 13.24 -15.34 4.01
N LYS A 216 12.99 -14.63 5.11
CA LYS A 216 11.67 -14.59 5.75
C LYS A 216 10.64 -13.92 4.84
N MET A 217 11.01 -12.80 4.24
CA MET A 217 10.18 -12.09 3.27
C MET A 217 9.91 -12.97 2.04
N LEU A 218 10.90 -13.66 1.49
CA LEU A 218 10.64 -14.58 0.38
C LEU A 218 9.70 -15.72 0.79
N THR A 219 9.80 -16.19 2.03
CA THR A 219 8.96 -17.28 2.56
C THR A 219 7.49 -16.88 2.59
N GLU A 220 7.13 -15.71 3.13
CA GLU A 220 5.72 -15.28 3.18
C GLU A 220 5.09 -15.09 1.79
N PHE A 221 5.91 -14.72 0.79
CA PHE A 221 5.46 -14.65 -0.60
C PHE A 221 5.22 -16.03 -1.20
N VAL A 222 5.99 -17.05 -0.79
CA VAL A 222 5.91 -18.42 -1.32
C VAL A 222 4.85 -19.23 -0.59
N ASP A 223 4.79 -19.20 0.75
CA ASP A 223 3.83 -19.96 1.56
C ASP A 223 2.38 -19.45 1.48
N GLY A 224 2.21 -18.21 0.99
CA GLY A 224 0.91 -17.59 0.78
C GLY A 224 0.47 -16.67 1.91
N SER A 225 1.21 -16.57 3.01
CA SER A 225 0.92 -15.68 4.14
C SER A 225 0.68 -14.26 3.67
N LYS A 226 1.55 -13.72 2.80
CA LYS A 226 1.41 -12.36 2.28
C LYS A 226 0.09 -12.16 1.51
N THR A 227 -0.28 -13.13 0.67
CA THR A 227 -1.56 -13.09 -0.06
C THR A 227 -2.76 -13.10 0.90
N MET A 228 -2.72 -13.88 1.98
CA MET A 228 -3.80 -13.89 2.97
C MET A 228 -3.91 -12.53 3.69
N ILE A 229 -2.78 -11.94 4.05
CA ILE A 229 -2.72 -10.61 4.69
C ILE A 229 -3.32 -9.55 3.76
N GLU A 230 -2.88 -9.50 2.50
CA GLU A 230 -3.37 -8.51 1.53
C GLU A 230 -4.87 -8.66 1.26
N MET A 231 -5.37 -9.89 1.06
CA MET A 231 -6.81 -10.10 0.83
C MET A 231 -7.65 -9.81 2.09
N THR A 232 -7.08 -9.97 3.28
CA THR A 232 -7.72 -9.53 4.53
C THR A 232 -7.84 -8.00 4.58
N ALA A 233 -6.82 -7.26 4.14
CA ALA A 233 -6.88 -5.80 4.05
C ALA A 233 -7.98 -5.34 3.07
N VAL A 234 -8.08 -6.01 1.91
CA VAL A 234 -9.16 -5.74 0.94
C VAL A 234 -10.52 -6.01 1.55
N ALA A 235 -10.71 -7.19 2.19
CA ALA A 235 -11.96 -7.57 2.82
C ALA A 235 -12.40 -6.52 3.86
N ASN A 236 -11.51 -6.16 4.78
CA ASN A 236 -11.78 -5.16 5.83
C ASN A 236 -12.13 -3.78 5.26
N ALA A 237 -11.52 -3.37 4.13
CA ALA A 237 -11.76 -2.07 3.51
C ALA A 237 -13.00 -2.00 2.62
N THR A 238 -13.61 -3.14 2.26
CA THR A 238 -14.67 -3.21 1.23
C THR A 238 -15.93 -3.92 1.68
N GLY A 239 -15.86 -4.69 2.78
CA GLY A 239 -16.93 -5.58 3.23
C GLY A 239 -17.06 -6.87 2.41
N LEU A 240 -16.17 -7.11 1.45
CA LEU A 240 -16.06 -8.40 0.76
C LEU A 240 -15.52 -9.47 1.71
N VAL A 241 -15.84 -10.74 1.47
CA VAL A 241 -15.46 -11.86 2.36
C VAL A 241 -14.79 -13.01 1.60
N PRO A 242 -13.93 -13.83 2.23
CA PRO A 242 -13.47 -15.06 1.59
C PRO A 242 -14.62 -16.08 1.51
N ASP A 243 -14.90 -16.62 0.33
CA ASP A 243 -15.96 -17.62 0.11
C ASP A 243 -15.73 -18.94 0.88
N VAL A 244 -14.46 -19.27 1.12
CA VAL A 244 -14.00 -20.41 1.93
C VAL A 244 -12.74 -20.03 2.71
N ARG A 245 -12.45 -20.74 3.81
CA ARG A 245 -11.23 -20.51 4.60
C ARG A 245 -9.98 -20.70 3.72
N GLY A 246 -9.16 -19.65 3.64
CA GLY A 246 -7.95 -19.64 2.81
C GLY A 246 -8.19 -19.29 1.34
N MET A 247 -9.42 -18.92 0.97
CA MET A 247 -9.86 -18.63 -0.40
C MET A 247 -9.68 -19.83 -1.35
N HIS A 248 -10.19 -19.75 -2.58
CA HIS A 248 -10.10 -20.86 -3.52
C HIS A 248 -8.73 -20.98 -4.17
N GLY A 249 -8.09 -19.87 -4.54
CA GLY A 249 -6.79 -19.88 -5.20
C GLY A 249 -6.72 -20.68 -6.50
N PRO A 250 -7.71 -20.59 -7.43
CA PRO A 250 -7.72 -21.41 -8.63
C PRO A 250 -6.52 -21.14 -9.52
N ARG A 251 -6.09 -22.17 -10.26
CA ARG A 251 -5.15 -21.98 -11.36
C ARG A 251 -5.89 -21.50 -12.60
N CYS A 252 -5.59 -20.30 -13.09
CA CYS A 252 -6.25 -19.76 -14.28
C CYS A 252 -5.45 -18.72 -15.05
N GLU A 253 -5.89 -18.49 -16.28
CA GLU A 253 -5.42 -17.39 -17.13
C GLU A 253 -6.39 -16.19 -17.03
N LEU A 254 -5.90 -15.01 -17.40
CA LEU A 254 -6.67 -13.75 -17.38
C LEU A 254 -8.02 -13.88 -18.12
N SER A 255 -8.03 -14.57 -19.27
CA SER A 255 -9.22 -14.76 -20.12
C SER A 255 -10.32 -15.61 -19.47
N LYS A 256 -10.01 -16.35 -18.39
CA LYS A 256 -10.93 -17.25 -17.69
C LYS A 256 -11.44 -16.69 -16.37
N LEU A 257 -10.94 -15.55 -15.90
CA LEU A 257 -11.31 -14.95 -14.62
C LEU A 257 -12.82 -14.78 -14.46
N THR A 258 -13.51 -14.24 -15.47
CA THR A 258 -14.95 -13.96 -15.40
C THR A 258 -15.81 -15.23 -15.35
N SER A 259 -15.33 -16.32 -15.96
CA SER A 259 -16.02 -17.63 -15.94
C SER A 259 -15.74 -18.42 -14.67
N ILE A 260 -14.52 -18.34 -14.13
CA ILE A 260 -14.13 -19.07 -12.92
C ILE A 260 -14.73 -18.41 -11.69
N PHE A 261 -14.57 -17.09 -11.56
CA PHE A 261 -15.22 -16.30 -10.51
C PHE A 261 -16.67 -15.98 -10.89
N ALA A 262 -17.48 -17.03 -10.89
CA ALA A 262 -18.92 -17.01 -10.99
C ALA A 262 -19.50 -18.00 -9.96
N LEU A 263 -20.79 -17.89 -9.68
CA LEU A 263 -21.49 -18.85 -8.84
C LEU A 263 -21.41 -20.26 -9.43
N LYS A 264 -21.37 -21.28 -8.58
CA LYS A 264 -21.39 -22.70 -8.99
C LYS A 264 -22.56 -23.05 -9.91
N GLU A 265 -23.74 -22.50 -9.65
CA GLU A 265 -24.93 -22.67 -10.50
C GLU A 265 -24.74 -22.13 -11.93
N LYS A 266 -23.79 -21.20 -12.12
CA LYS A 266 -23.41 -20.59 -13.41
C LYS A 266 -22.13 -21.23 -13.98
N GLY A 267 -21.66 -22.34 -13.41
CA GLY A 267 -20.46 -23.07 -13.83
C GLY A 267 -19.13 -22.52 -13.30
N GLY A 268 -19.16 -21.57 -12.36
CA GLY A 268 -17.98 -21.08 -11.67
C GLY A 268 -17.67 -21.85 -10.37
N ILE A 269 -16.84 -21.27 -9.51
CA ILE A 269 -16.38 -21.92 -8.27
C ILE A 269 -17.00 -21.38 -6.98
N LEU A 270 -17.67 -20.23 -7.04
CA LEU A 270 -18.10 -19.48 -5.86
C LEU A 270 -19.43 -19.99 -5.29
N ASN A 271 -19.56 -20.00 -3.96
CA ASN A 271 -20.85 -20.20 -3.30
C ASN A 271 -21.67 -18.91 -3.25
N GLU A 272 -21.00 -17.75 -3.12
CA GLU A 272 -21.63 -16.42 -3.16
C GLU A 272 -20.86 -15.39 -3.99
N GLU A 273 -21.53 -14.29 -4.35
CA GLU A 273 -20.90 -13.12 -4.99
C GLU A 273 -20.47 -12.11 -3.90
N GLY A 274 -19.48 -11.27 -4.19
CA GLY A 274 -18.98 -10.27 -3.24
C GLY A 274 -17.80 -10.79 -2.42
N VAL A 275 -16.90 -11.52 -3.07
CA VAL A 275 -15.80 -12.22 -2.38
C VAL A 275 -14.42 -11.61 -2.64
N VAL A 276 -13.49 -11.87 -1.73
CA VAL A 276 -12.04 -11.74 -2.01
C VAL A 276 -11.45 -13.09 -2.36
N ASP A 277 -10.59 -13.15 -3.37
CA ASP A 277 -9.86 -14.36 -3.73
C ASP A 277 -8.52 -14.02 -4.40
N TYR A 278 -7.73 -15.03 -4.72
CA TYR A 278 -6.49 -14.89 -5.48
C TYR A 278 -6.40 -15.97 -6.55
N THR A 279 -5.39 -15.88 -7.41
CA THR A 279 -5.20 -16.87 -8.48
C THR A 279 -3.77 -17.34 -8.55
N LEU A 280 -3.61 -18.58 -9.02
CA LEU A 280 -2.34 -19.15 -9.43
C LEU A 280 -2.25 -19.07 -10.96
N GLY A 281 -1.19 -18.50 -11.51
CA GLY A 281 -1.04 -18.38 -12.97
C GLY A 281 -0.43 -17.06 -13.40
N ARG A 282 -0.49 -16.77 -14.71
CA ARG A 282 0.09 -15.57 -15.32
C ARG A 282 -0.88 -14.39 -15.26
N ILE A 283 -1.21 -13.96 -14.05
CA ILE A 283 -2.00 -12.74 -13.77
C ILE A 283 -1.14 -11.67 -13.10
N ALA A 284 -0.12 -12.08 -12.35
CA ALA A 284 0.87 -11.20 -11.77
C ALA A 284 1.85 -10.64 -12.83
N PRO A 285 2.33 -9.38 -12.68
CA PRO A 285 1.91 -8.39 -11.68
C PRO A 285 0.53 -7.80 -12.02
N GLY A 286 -0.25 -7.47 -11.00
CA GLY A 286 -1.54 -6.81 -11.19
C GLY A 286 -2.67 -7.36 -10.32
N VAL A 287 -3.81 -6.69 -10.44
CA VAL A 287 -5.00 -6.91 -9.63
C VAL A 287 -6.26 -6.87 -10.48
N PHE A 288 -7.33 -7.52 -10.02
CA PHE A 288 -8.58 -7.61 -10.76
C PHE A 288 -9.81 -7.40 -9.88
N VAL A 289 -10.89 -6.95 -10.52
CA VAL A 289 -12.25 -6.97 -9.98
C VAL A 289 -13.17 -7.53 -11.06
N VAL A 290 -13.87 -8.63 -10.74
CA VAL A 290 -14.94 -9.18 -11.56
C VAL A 290 -16.24 -8.52 -11.13
N VAL A 291 -16.94 -7.91 -12.09
CA VAL A 291 -18.17 -7.17 -11.87
C VAL A 291 -19.33 -7.75 -12.65
N THR A 292 -20.56 -7.51 -12.21
CA THR A 292 -21.77 -7.91 -12.91
C THR A 292 -22.82 -6.80 -12.89
N THR A 293 -23.77 -6.88 -13.82
CA THR A 293 -24.93 -5.98 -13.89
C THR A 293 -26.13 -6.70 -14.48
N GLU A 294 -27.34 -6.39 -14.03
CA GLU A 294 -28.60 -6.87 -14.60
C GLU A 294 -29.17 -5.93 -15.67
N ASN A 295 -28.61 -4.73 -15.80
CA ASN A 295 -29.09 -3.73 -16.74
C ASN A 295 -28.78 -4.15 -18.19
N LYS A 296 -29.84 -4.47 -18.95
CA LYS A 296 -29.74 -4.93 -20.36
C LYS A 296 -29.05 -3.92 -21.28
N ARG A 297 -29.24 -2.62 -21.05
CA ARG A 297 -28.57 -1.57 -21.84
C ARG A 297 -27.07 -1.57 -21.58
N LEU A 298 -26.66 -1.60 -20.31
CA LEU A 298 -25.25 -1.68 -19.94
C LEU A 298 -24.59 -2.95 -20.49
N ARG A 299 -25.27 -4.11 -20.46
CA ARG A 299 -24.72 -5.33 -21.05
C ARG A 299 -24.46 -5.19 -22.56
N LYS A 300 -25.40 -4.59 -23.29
CA LYS A 300 -25.25 -4.32 -24.73
C LYS A 300 -24.10 -3.35 -25.00
N ASP A 301 -24.00 -2.29 -24.20
CA ASP A 301 -22.93 -1.30 -24.34
C ASP A 301 -21.55 -1.91 -24.00
N LEU A 302 -21.46 -2.74 -22.96
CA LEU A 302 -20.23 -3.47 -22.61
C LEU A 302 -19.82 -4.49 -23.67
N GLU A 303 -20.77 -5.21 -24.27
CA GLU A 303 -20.50 -6.11 -25.39
C GLU A 303 -19.98 -5.32 -26.61
N TYR A 304 -20.61 -4.18 -26.93
CA TYR A 304 -20.16 -3.28 -27.99
C TYR A 304 -18.74 -2.75 -27.73
N LEU A 305 -18.41 -2.44 -26.47
CA LEU A 305 -17.07 -2.05 -26.02
C LEU A 305 -16.08 -3.23 -25.90
N ARG A 306 -16.47 -4.43 -26.34
CA ARG A 306 -15.64 -5.66 -26.35
C ARG A 306 -15.22 -6.15 -24.96
N MET A 307 -16.01 -5.85 -23.93
CA MET A 307 -15.78 -6.36 -22.57
C MET A 307 -16.25 -7.81 -22.36
N GLY A 308 -16.87 -8.41 -23.38
CA GLY A 308 -17.42 -9.76 -23.37
C GLY A 308 -18.95 -9.77 -23.40
N LYS A 309 -19.55 -10.97 -23.49
CA LYS A 309 -21.00 -11.14 -23.55
C LYS A 309 -21.72 -10.98 -22.21
N GLY A 310 -20.95 -10.93 -21.12
CA GLY A 310 -21.48 -10.91 -19.75
C GLY A 310 -22.03 -12.25 -19.27
N PRO A 311 -22.74 -12.28 -18.13
CA PRO A 311 -23.08 -11.10 -17.32
C PRO A 311 -21.90 -10.58 -16.49
N ASN A 312 -20.81 -11.35 -16.39
CA ASN A 312 -19.60 -10.97 -15.66
C ASN A 312 -18.57 -10.32 -16.58
N TYR A 313 -17.93 -9.26 -16.11
CA TYR A 313 -16.95 -8.46 -16.83
C TYR A 313 -15.70 -8.26 -15.96
N LEU A 314 -14.55 -8.08 -16.60
CA LEU A 314 -13.26 -7.96 -15.93
C LEU A 314 -12.78 -6.52 -15.94
N LEU A 315 -12.51 -5.97 -14.75
CA LEU A 315 -11.66 -4.80 -14.58
C LEU A 315 -10.29 -5.28 -14.12
N TYR A 316 -9.25 -4.92 -14.84
CA TYR A 316 -7.90 -5.41 -14.61
C TYR A 316 -6.89 -4.27 -14.65
N ARG A 317 -6.03 -4.21 -13.63
CA ARG A 317 -4.88 -3.31 -13.58
C ARG A 317 -3.62 -4.18 -13.69
N PRO A 318 -2.90 -4.16 -14.83
CA PRO A 318 -1.76 -5.03 -15.10
C PRO A 318 -0.44 -4.57 -14.44
N TYR A 319 -0.53 -3.73 -13.41
CA TYR A 319 0.61 -3.16 -12.72
C TYR A 319 0.22 -2.68 -11.33
N HIS A 320 1.23 -2.58 -10.48
CA HIS A 320 1.24 -1.87 -9.22
C HIS A 320 2.72 -1.62 -8.90
N LEU A 321 3.09 -0.43 -8.45
CA LEU A 321 4.51 -0.03 -8.33
C LEU A 321 4.98 0.05 -6.87
N ALA A 322 4.27 -0.59 -5.95
CA ALA A 322 4.61 -0.67 -4.53
C ALA A 322 4.94 0.71 -3.95
N SER A 323 6.14 0.88 -3.37
CA SER A 323 6.58 2.12 -2.75
C SER A 323 6.58 3.34 -3.68
N ILE A 324 6.64 3.16 -5.00
CA ILE A 324 6.70 4.25 -5.97
C ILE A 324 5.38 5.04 -6.04
N GLU A 325 4.24 4.39 -5.75
CA GLU A 325 2.93 5.04 -5.76
C GLU A 325 2.55 5.65 -4.41
N VAL A 326 3.24 5.30 -3.32
CA VAL A 326 2.92 5.79 -1.97
C VAL A 326 2.85 7.32 -1.85
N PRO A 327 3.71 8.10 -2.53
CA PRO A 327 3.57 9.56 -2.53
C PRO A 327 2.21 10.08 -3.01
N LEU A 328 1.47 9.32 -3.83
CA LEU A 328 0.11 9.68 -4.26
C LEU A 328 -0.89 9.62 -3.10
N SER A 329 -0.65 8.78 -2.08
CA SER A 329 -1.46 8.75 -0.86
C SER A 329 -1.08 9.82 0.16
N ILE A 330 0.15 10.34 0.07
CA ILE A 330 0.63 11.45 0.91
C ILE A 330 0.01 12.77 0.44
N ALA A 331 -0.13 12.93 -0.88
CA ALA A 331 -0.66 14.11 -1.55
C ALA A 331 -2.17 14.32 -1.36
#